data_AF-D2NQJ0-F1
#
_entry.id   AF-D2NQJ0-F1
#
_cell.length_a   1.000
_cell.length_b   1.000
_cell.length_c   1.000
_cell.angle_alpha   90.00
_cell.angle_beta   90.00
_cell.angle_gamma   90.00
#
_symmetry.space_group_name_H-M   'P 1'
#
loop_
_entity.id
_entity.type
_entity.pdbx_description
1 polymer ?
#
loop_
_entity_poly.entity_id
_entity_poly.type
_entity_poly.pdbx_seq_one_letter_code
_entity_poly.pdbx_strand_id
1 'polypeptide(L)'
;MQKCELKFQICGIFAEFESNDPQLVSYGFRCCILSAYAPECANPAIQAGAARCETKKATTPASDADASALQIHAIHSATRPEGAYMFGFGKKKKEAAAQEASSADVYVAPATGEYLPLSEVSDPVFSQGVMGDGYAVNPTAGTIVAPVAGTIALIQDTLHAFMLRTENGGEVLVHIGIDTVELGGDGFTKLANVGDKVEAGAPIIEVDWAAIEGRIPSKETMVMITNTAKFNISKDSESRRPVAAGDRVAQASKK
;
A
#
# COMPACT_ATOMS: atom_id res chain seq x y z
N MET A 1 -5.35 39.89 22.77
CA MET A 1 -5.22 38.78 21.80
C MET A 1 -3.80 38.26 21.90
N GLN A 2 -3.59 37.09 22.51
CA GLN A 2 -2.29 36.44 22.58
C GLN A 2 -2.46 35.01 22.07
N LYS A 3 -1.83 34.71 20.93
CA LYS A 3 -1.67 33.34 20.43
C LYS A 3 -0.49 32.72 21.16
N CYS A 4 -0.70 31.59 21.83
CA CYS A 4 0.38 30.68 22.20
C CYS A 4 0.34 29.52 21.20
N GLU A 5 1.33 29.45 20.31
CA GLU A 5 1.58 28.26 19.52
C GLU A 5 2.48 27.32 20.35
N LEU A 6 1.97 26.15 20.71
CA LEU A 6 2.81 25.03 21.13
C LEU A 6 2.79 23.99 20.01
N LYS A 7 3.92 23.87 19.29
CA LYS A 7 4.19 22.76 18.38
C LYS A 7 4.73 21.58 19.19
N PHE A 8 3.98 20.48 19.21
CA PHE A 8 4.52 19.16 19.54
C PHE A 8 4.49 18.32 18.26
N GLN A 9 5.66 17.82 17.86
CA GLN A 9 5.80 16.92 16.72
C GLN A 9 6.02 15.50 17.27
N ILE A 10 5.01 14.66 17.15
CA ILE A 10 5.13 13.22 17.33
C ILE A 10 4.37 12.55 16.19
N CYS A 11 5.10 11.80 15.36
CA CYS A 11 4.59 10.82 14.39
C CYS A 11 3.40 11.28 13.50
N GLY A 12 3.64 12.26 12.63
CA GLY A 12 2.96 12.38 11.33
C GLY A 12 1.44 12.58 11.27
N ILE A 13 0.73 12.77 12.39
CA ILE A 13 -0.74 12.97 12.37
C ILE A 13 -1.06 14.42 12.73
N PHE A 14 -1.55 15.17 11.74
CA PHE A 14 -2.22 16.45 11.96
C PHE A 14 -3.64 16.19 12.46
N ALA A 15 -3.94 16.61 13.68
CA ALA A 15 -5.32 16.73 14.15
C ALA A 15 -5.61 18.22 14.41
N GLU A 16 -6.33 18.86 13.50
CA GLU A 16 -6.92 20.17 13.74
C GLU A 16 -8.24 19.97 14.48
N PHE A 17 -8.33 20.55 15.68
CA PHE A 17 -9.57 20.59 16.44
C PHE A 17 -10.00 22.05 16.59
N GLU A 18 -11.01 22.46 15.80
CA GLU A 18 -11.70 23.72 16.00
C GLU A 18 -12.88 23.51 16.95
N SER A 19 -12.81 24.13 18.13
CA SER A 19 -13.98 24.28 19.01
C SER A 19 -14.27 25.76 19.23
N ASN A 20 -15.49 26.20 18.93
CA ASN A 20 -15.94 27.57 19.15
C ASN A 20 -16.74 27.72 20.46
N ASP A 21 -16.29 27.03 21.52
CA ASP A 21 -16.93 27.04 22.84
C ASP A 21 -16.02 27.73 23.88
N PRO A 22 -16.41 28.90 24.43
CA PRO A 22 -15.57 29.69 25.33
C PRO A 22 -15.31 29.05 26.70
N GLN A 23 -15.88 27.89 27.04
CA GLN A 23 -15.66 27.24 28.34
C GLN A 23 -14.55 26.18 28.37
N LEU A 24 -14.02 25.73 27.22
CA LEU A 24 -12.98 24.69 27.15
C LEU A 24 -11.53 25.22 27.25
N VAL A 25 -11.34 26.54 27.37
CA VAL A 25 -10.00 27.19 27.36
C VAL A 25 -9.40 27.37 28.77
N SER A 26 -10.14 27.04 29.84
CA SER A 26 -9.73 27.39 31.22
C SER A 26 -9.20 26.24 32.10
N TYR A 27 -9.24 24.98 31.66
CA TYR A 27 -8.77 23.86 32.48
C TYR A 27 -7.78 23.00 31.69
N GLY A 28 -6.52 23.04 32.12
CA GLY A 28 -5.42 22.27 31.53
C GLY A 28 -5.72 20.77 31.52
N PHE A 29 -6.04 20.25 30.34
CA PHE A 29 -6.27 18.83 30.10
C PHE A 29 -4.93 18.08 30.05
N ARG A 30 -4.50 17.60 31.22
CA ARG A 30 -3.53 16.51 31.38
C ARG A 30 -4.32 15.28 31.82
N CYS A 31 -4.04 14.14 31.19
CA CYS A 31 -4.62 12.80 31.43
C CYS A 31 -6.10 12.60 31.04
N CYS A 32 -6.33 11.94 29.90
CA CYS A 32 -7.20 10.75 29.77
C CYS A 32 -7.39 10.31 28.30
N ILE A 33 -6.32 9.99 27.57
CA ILE A 33 -6.36 8.96 26.51
C ILE A 33 -5.02 8.23 26.53
N LEU A 34 -4.78 7.46 27.59
CA LEU A 34 -3.72 6.45 27.69
C LEU A 34 -4.17 5.45 28.75
N SER A 35 -5.26 4.75 28.46
CA SER A 35 -5.70 3.58 29.23
C SER A 35 -6.65 2.73 28.38
N ALA A 36 -6.08 2.09 27.36
CA ALA A 36 -6.76 0.99 26.67
C ALA A 36 -5.81 -0.10 26.16
N TYR A 37 -4.48 0.04 26.24
CA TYR A 37 -3.55 -1.04 25.87
C TYR A 37 -2.33 -1.01 26.81
N ALA A 38 -1.98 -2.18 27.36
CA ALA A 38 -0.85 -2.50 28.26
C ALA A 38 -1.11 -2.41 29.79
N PRO A 39 -1.59 -3.49 30.44
CA PRO A 39 -1.73 -3.57 31.91
C PRO A 39 -0.44 -3.88 32.70
N GLU A 40 0.74 -3.92 32.10
CA GLU A 40 2.00 -4.29 32.79
C GLU A 40 2.86 -3.10 33.26
N CYS A 41 2.31 -1.89 33.25
CA CYS A 41 3.01 -0.68 33.71
C CYS A 41 2.19 0.05 34.80
N ALA A 42 1.79 -0.65 35.86
CA ALA A 42 1.08 -0.03 36.98
C ALA A 42 2.05 0.30 38.13
N ASN A 43 2.36 1.59 38.27
CA ASN A 43 2.98 2.19 39.46
C ASN A 43 1.87 2.48 40.51
N PRO A 44 2.03 2.13 41.81
CA PRO A 44 0.96 2.14 42.82
C PRO A 44 0.38 3.52 43.24
N ALA A 45 0.56 4.60 42.48
CA ALA A 45 0.06 5.94 42.85
C ALA A 45 -1.31 6.32 42.25
N ILE A 46 -1.99 5.44 41.50
CA ILE A 46 -3.28 5.74 40.85
C ILE A 46 -4.35 4.73 41.31
N GLN A 47 -4.69 4.78 42.60
CA GLN A 47 -5.93 4.16 43.11
C GLN A 47 -6.59 5.10 44.11
N ALA A 48 -7.18 6.18 43.60
CA ALA A 48 -8.22 6.94 44.29
C ALA A 48 -9.01 7.73 43.24
N GLY A 49 -10.11 7.19 42.74
CA GLY A 49 -10.97 7.95 41.82
C GLY A 49 -11.93 7.18 40.91
N ALA A 50 -11.96 5.84 40.95
CA ALA A 50 -12.92 5.05 40.16
C ALA A 50 -14.18 4.76 40.98
N ALA A 51 -15.06 5.76 41.13
CA ALA A 51 -16.42 5.54 41.65
C ALA A 51 -17.37 6.68 41.24
N ARG A 52 -17.88 6.65 40.00
CA ARG A 52 -19.22 7.11 39.57
C ARG A 52 -19.26 7.43 38.08
N CYS A 53 -19.92 6.57 37.30
CA CYS A 53 -20.97 7.00 36.37
C CYS A 53 -21.55 5.76 35.69
N GLU A 54 -22.64 5.25 36.25
CA GLU A 54 -23.50 4.28 35.59
C GLU A 54 -24.63 5.00 34.84
N THR A 55 -24.88 4.53 33.62
CA THR A 55 -26.17 4.38 32.93
C THR A 55 -27.05 5.61 32.67
N LYS A 56 -27.43 5.78 31.40
CA LYS A 56 -28.86 5.90 31.02
C LYS A 56 -29.09 5.49 29.55
N LYS A 57 -30.18 4.75 29.36
CA LYS A 57 -30.71 4.11 28.15
C LYS A 57 -32.01 4.83 27.77
N ALA A 58 -32.29 5.03 26.48
CA ALA A 58 -33.65 5.31 25.95
C ALA A 58 -33.67 4.97 24.43
N THR A 59 -34.29 3.88 23.95
CA THR A 59 -35.71 3.65 23.50
C THR A 59 -36.22 4.51 22.33
N THR A 60 -36.45 3.83 21.20
CA THR A 60 -37.22 4.13 19.95
C THR A 60 -38.75 4.15 20.21
N PRO A 61 -39.70 4.56 19.31
CA PRO A 61 -39.97 3.93 17.98
C PRO A 61 -40.70 4.71 16.83
N ALA A 62 -40.65 4.08 15.63
CA ALA A 62 -41.65 3.90 14.54
C ALA A 62 -42.28 5.06 13.73
N SER A 63 -42.25 4.96 12.39
CA SER A 63 -43.44 4.79 11.53
C SER A 63 -43.08 4.57 10.03
N ASP A 64 -43.80 3.64 9.39
CA ASP A 64 -43.79 3.31 7.96
C ASP A 64 -44.85 4.13 7.19
N ALA A 65 -44.62 4.42 5.89
CA ALA A 65 -45.67 4.60 4.87
C ALA A 65 -45.12 4.55 3.42
N ASP A 66 -46.00 4.15 2.50
CA ASP A 66 -45.82 3.45 1.24
C ASP A 66 -45.83 4.33 -0.05
N ALA A 67 -45.60 3.65 -1.19
CA ALA A 67 -46.20 3.85 -2.53
C ALA A 67 -45.53 4.72 -3.62
N SER A 68 -44.83 4.00 -4.52
CA SER A 68 -45.07 3.83 -5.98
C SER A 68 -45.27 5.01 -6.96
N ALA A 69 -44.56 4.84 -8.09
CA ALA A 69 -45.02 4.95 -9.49
C ALA A 69 -44.30 5.99 -10.37
N LEU A 70 -43.52 5.50 -11.35
CA LEU A 70 -43.58 5.99 -12.73
C LEU A 70 -43.03 4.91 -13.69
N GLN A 71 -43.89 4.42 -14.58
CA GLN A 71 -43.57 3.64 -15.79
C GLN A 71 -43.90 4.49 -17.02
N ILE A 72 -43.22 4.25 -18.14
CA ILE A 72 -43.66 4.27 -19.57
C ILE A 72 -42.40 3.88 -20.39
N HIS A 73 -42.31 2.67 -20.94
CA HIS A 73 -42.60 2.27 -22.34
C HIS A 73 -41.71 3.03 -23.38
N ALA A 74 -41.07 2.45 -24.40
CA ALA A 74 -41.46 1.30 -25.21
C ALA A 74 -40.37 0.94 -26.28
N ILE A 75 -40.35 -0.34 -26.71
CA ILE A 75 -40.05 -0.92 -28.06
C ILE A 75 -38.77 -0.59 -28.86
N HIS A 76 -38.02 -1.63 -29.23
CA HIS A 76 -38.04 -2.19 -30.60
C HIS A 76 -37.57 -3.66 -30.63
N SER A 77 -38.36 -4.47 -31.32
CA SER A 77 -38.14 -5.87 -31.70
C SER A 77 -37.50 -5.97 -33.09
N ALA A 78 -36.88 -7.12 -33.39
CA ALA A 78 -36.88 -7.86 -34.67
C ALA A 78 -35.60 -8.73 -34.74
N THR A 79 -35.68 -10.05 -34.49
CA THR A 79 -35.89 -11.14 -35.47
C THR A 79 -34.85 -11.24 -36.60
N ARG A 80 -34.25 -12.43 -36.67
CA ARG A 80 -33.28 -12.99 -37.64
C ARG A 80 -33.69 -12.82 -39.11
N PRO A 81 -32.71 -12.98 -40.02
CA PRO A 81 -32.86 -14.05 -40.99
C PRO A 81 -31.66 -15.00 -41.05
N GLU A 82 -31.96 -16.24 -41.45
CA GLU A 82 -31.02 -17.27 -41.85
C GLU A 82 -30.40 -16.94 -43.21
N GLY A 83 -29.15 -17.36 -43.43
CA GLY A 83 -28.48 -17.23 -44.71
C GLY A 83 -27.08 -17.84 -44.65
N ALA A 84 -26.94 -18.96 -45.35
CA ALA A 84 -25.75 -19.80 -45.44
C ALA A 84 -24.57 -19.13 -46.15
N TYR A 85 -23.34 -19.45 -45.73
CA TYR A 85 -22.24 -19.71 -46.67
C TYR A 85 -21.11 -20.56 -46.05
N MET A 86 -20.60 -21.46 -46.87
CA MET A 86 -19.61 -22.51 -46.59
C MET A 86 -18.18 -22.04 -46.87
N PHE A 87 -17.22 -22.78 -46.27
CA PHE A 87 -15.85 -23.09 -46.73
C PHE A 87 -14.73 -22.01 -46.64
N GLY A 88 -13.64 -22.36 -45.95
CA GLY A 88 -12.36 -21.65 -46.13
C GLY A 88 -11.27 -21.83 -45.06
N PHE A 89 -10.57 -22.98 -45.09
CA PHE A 89 -9.14 -23.18 -44.79
C PHE A 89 -8.44 -22.38 -43.66
N GLY A 90 -8.21 -23.10 -42.55
CA GLY A 90 -6.91 -23.25 -41.89
C GLY A 90 -6.04 -22.02 -41.62
N LYS A 91 -5.91 -21.68 -40.33
CA LYS A 91 -4.61 -21.43 -39.68
C LYS A 91 -4.74 -21.52 -38.16
N LYS A 92 -3.81 -22.27 -37.56
CA LYS A 92 -3.63 -22.48 -36.12
C LYS A 92 -3.79 -21.17 -35.34
N LYS A 93 -4.77 -21.10 -34.45
CA LYS A 93 -4.85 -20.08 -33.41
C LYS A 93 -4.69 -20.78 -32.06
N LYS A 94 -3.57 -20.46 -31.44
CA LYS A 94 -3.07 -20.84 -30.13
C LYS A 94 -4.24 -20.93 -29.13
N GLU A 95 -4.44 -22.12 -28.56
CA GLU A 95 -5.30 -22.34 -27.41
C GLU A 95 -4.86 -21.39 -26.29
N ALA A 96 -5.68 -20.37 -26.03
CA ALA A 96 -5.65 -19.66 -24.77
C ALA A 96 -6.38 -20.54 -23.76
N ALA A 97 -5.62 -21.35 -23.02
CA ALA A 97 -6.12 -22.00 -21.84
C ALA A 97 -6.38 -20.91 -20.78
N ALA A 98 -7.64 -20.58 -20.58
CA ALA A 98 -8.10 -19.96 -19.33
C ALA A 98 -7.95 -21.02 -18.23
N GLN A 99 -6.89 -20.92 -17.44
CA GLN A 99 -6.79 -21.64 -16.17
C GLN A 99 -7.33 -20.72 -15.08
N GLU A 100 -8.48 -21.10 -14.52
CA GLU A 100 -8.85 -20.72 -13.16
C GLU A 100 -7.89 -21.42 -12.20
N ALA A 101 -6.69 -20.87 -12.05
CA ALA A 101 -5.74 -21.25 -11.02
C ALA A 101 -5.98 -20.31 -9.83
N SER A 102 -5.97 -20.82 -8.60
CA SER A 102 -5.85 -19.98 -7.42
C SER A 102 -4.59 -19.11 -7.60
N SER A 103 -4.80 -17.86 -7.99
CA SER A 103 -3.79 -17.04 -8.67
C SER A 103 -2.76 -16.54 -7.66
N ALA A 104 -1.63 -17.22 -7.59
CA ALA A 104 -0.46 -16.68 -6.92
C ALA A 104 0.12 -15.55 -7.77
N ASP A 105 0.30 -14.38 -7.18
CA ASP A 105 1.04 -13.27 -7.76
C ASP A 105 2.53 -13.61 -7.74
N VAL A 106 3.19 -13.48 -8.90
CA VAL A 106 4.64 -13.68 -9.02
C VAL A 106 5.34 -12.34 -8.89
N TYR A 107 6.35 -12.30 -8.01
CA TYR A 107 7.13 -11.11 -7.72
C TYR A 107 8.54 -11.23 -8.32
N VAL A 108 8.99 -10.15 -8.94
CA VAL A 108 10.29 -10.05 -9.62
C VAL A 108 11.19 -9.01 -8.96
N ALA A 109 12.49 -9.13 -9.18
CA ALA A 109 13.46 -8.15 -8.72
C ALA A 109 13.15 -6.77 -9.34
N PRO A 110 13.01 -5.70 -8.54
CA PRO A 110 12.68 -4.35 -9.02
C PRO A 110 13.87 -3.67 -9.71
N ALA A 111 15.07 -4.23 -9.62
CA ALA A 111 16.27 -3.72 -10.27
C ALA A 111 17.29 -4.84 -10.46
N THR A 112 18.24 -4.64 -11.36
CA THR A 112 19.43 -5.48 -11.45
C THR A 112 20.38 -5.14 -10.31
N GLY A 113 20.90 -6.14 -9.61
CA GLY A 113 21.78 -5.94 -8.45
C GLY A 113 21.97 -7.19 -7.60
N GLU A 114 22.19 -6.99 -6.31
CA GLU A 114 22.26 -8.08 -5.32
C GLU A 114 20.93 -8.17 -4.56
N TYR A 115 20.24 -9.30 -4.65
CA TYR A 115 19.10 -9.62 -3.78
C TYR A 115 19.58 -9.83 -2.35
N LEU A 116 18.79 -9.38 -1.38
CA LEU A 116 18.97 -9.64 0.04
C LEU A 116 17.62 -9.88 0.74
N PRO A 117 17.57 -10.78 1.74
CA PRO A 117 16.38 -10.95 2.55
C PRO A 117 16.09 -9.66 3.33
N LEU A 118 14.81 -9.37 3.59
CA LEU A 118 14.40 -8.15 4.27
C LEU A 118 15.08 -7.98 5.65
N SER A 119 15.33 -9.09 6.35
CA SER A 119 16.03 -9.13 7.64
C SER A 119 17.49 -8.66 7.62
N GLU A 120 18.11 -8.60 6.44
CA GLU A 120 19.49 -8.13 6.25
C GLU A 120 19.58 -6.67 5.77
N VAL A 121 18.44 -6.00 5.56
CA VAL A 121 18.41 -4.58 5.24
C VAL A 121 19.02 -3.77 6.39
N SER A 122 19.82 -2.76 6.05
CA SER A 122 20.58 -1.96 7.01
C SER A 122 19.73 -1.12 7.97
N ASP A 123 18.46 -0.88 7.66
CA ASP A 123 17.52 -0.10 8.46
C ASP A 123 16.57 -1.01 9.30
N PRO A 124 16.51 -0.81 10.64
CA PRO A 124 15.65 -1.56 11.55
C PRO A 124 14.14 -1.49 11.26
N VAL A 125 13.64 -0.36 10.73
CA VAL A 125 12.21 -0.17 10.43
C VAL A 125 11.75 -1.17 9.37
N PHE A 126 12.59 -1.44 8.39
CA PHE A 126 12.32 -2.38 7.31
C PHE A 126 12.68 -3.81 7.71
N SER A 127 13.86 -4.03 8.30
CA SER A 127 14.35 -5.38 8.64
C SER A 127 13.54 -6.09 9.72
N GLN A 128 12.84 -5.35 10.57
CA GLN A 128 11.90 -5.92 11.56
C GLN A 128 10.57 -6.36 10.94
N GLY A 129 10.28 -6.00 9.69
CA GLY A 129 9.05 -6.41 8.98
C GLY A 129 7.76 -5.81 9.55
N VAL A 130 7.85 -4.70 10.31
CA VAL A 130 6.68 -4.06 10.96
C VAL A 130 5.69 -3.54 9.92
N MET A 131 6.19 -3.06 8.77
CA MET A 131 5.36 -2.54 7.67
C MET A 131 4.81 -3.63 6.74
N GLY A 132 5.36 -4.85 6.80
CA GLY A 132 5.05 -5.92 5.87
C GLY A 132 6.20 -6.91 5.72
N ASP A 133 5.98 -7.93 4.90
CA ASP A 133 7.00 -8.93 4.54
C ASP A 133 7.32 -8.81 3.05
N GLY A 134 8.52 -9.20 2.68
CA GLY A 134 9.04 -9.07 1.34
C GLY A 134 10.55 -9.26 1.27
N TYR A 135 11.19 -8.51 0.39
CA TYR A 135 12.61 -8.65 0.05
C TYR A 135 13.20 -7.31 -0.33
N ALA A 136 14.52 -7.27 -0.47
CA ALA A 136 15.22 -6.09 -0.94
C ALA A 136 16.22 -6.44 -2.05
N VAL A 137 16.59 -5.44 -2.83
CA VAL A 137 17.65 -5.52 -3.82
C VAL A 137 18.57 -4.32 -3.65
N ASN A 138 19.87 -4.56 -3.70
CA ASN A 138 20.92 -3.55 -3.73
C ASN A 138 21.28 -3.26 -5.21
N PRO A 139 20.68 -2.25 -5.85
CA PRO A 139 20.73 -2.03 -7.29
C PRO A 139 22.12 -1.66 -7.80
N THR A 140 22.48 -2.15 -8.98
CA THR A 140 23.65 -1.73 -9.76
C THR A 140 23.25 -0.91 -10.99
N ALA A 141 21.98 -0.94 -11.38
CA ALA A 141 21.40 -0.15 -12.46
C ALA A 141 20.41 0.90 -11.93
N GLY A 142 20.24 2.00 -12.69
CA GLY A 142 19.36 3.13 -12.32
C GLY A 142 17.86 2.87 -12.51
N THR A 143 17.49 1.93 -13.36
CA THR A 143 16.07 1.69 -13.67
C THR A 143 15.40 0.82 -12.61
N ILE A 144 14.36 1.36 -11.98
CA ILE A 144 13.47 0.65 -11.06
C ILE A 144 12.20 0.24 -11.82
N VAL A 145 11.91 -1.06 -11.80
CA VAL A 145 10.78 -1.67 -12.49
C VAL A 145 9.70 -2.12 -11.51
N ALA A 146 8.48 -2.32 -12.01
CA ALA A 146 7.38 -2.88 -11.25
C ALA A 146 7.70 -4.33 -10.83
N PRO A 147 7.68 -4.66 -9.54
CA PRO A 147 7.95 -6.03 -9.07
C PRO A 147 6.80 -7.01 -9.35
N VAL A 148 5.60 -6.52 -9.68
CA VAL A 148 4.42 -7.36 -9.94
C VAL A 148 3.48 -6.64 -10.89
N ALA A 149 2.65 -7.39 -11.61
CA ALA A 149 1.57 -6.81 -12.40
C ALA A 149 0.50 -6.18 -11.50
N GLY A 150 0.00 -5.02 -11.88
CA GLY A 150 -0.99 -4.30 -11.08
C GLY A 150 -1.26 -2.88 -11.56
N THR A 151 -1.95 -2.11 -10.72
CA THR A 151 -2.20 -0.69 -10.95
C THR A 151 -1.36 0.16 -10.00
N ILE A 152 -0.73 1.22 -10.51
CA ILE A 152 -0.01 2.17 -9.66
C ILE A 152 -1.01 2.96 -8.82
N ALA A 153 -1.05 2.67 -7.53
CA ALA A 153 -1.98 3.29 -6.59
C ALA A 153 -1.47 4.66 -6.10
N LEU A 154 -0.16 4.81 -5.95
CA LEU A 154 0.47 6.03 -5.46
C LEU A 154 1.93 6.10 -5.92
N ILE A 155 2.41 7.29 -6.22
CA ILE A 155 3.83 7.63 -6.35
C ILE A 155 4.07 8.81 -5.41
N GLN A 156 5.08 8.74 -4.56
CA GLN A 156 5.41 9.84 -3.64
C GLN A 156 5.89 11.07 -4.41
N ASP A 157 5.63 12.27 -3.89
CA ASP A 157 6.01 13.52 -4.56
C ASP A 157 7.52 13.63 -4.80
N THR A 158 8.34 13.11 -3.87
CA THR A 158 9.80 13.06 -3.99
C THR A 158 10.30 11.81 -4.74
N LEU A 159 9.40 11.03 -5.34
CA LEU A 159 9.69 9.86 -6.19
C LEU A 159 10.50 8.72 -5.53
N HIS A 160 10.77 8.78 -4.23
CA HIS A 160 11.51 7.75 -3.50
C HIS A 160 10.73 6.44 -3.30
N ALA A 161 9.40 6.45 -3.48
CA ALA A 161 8.58 5.26 -3.29
C ALA A 161 7.33 5.29 -4.16
N PHE A 162 6.82 4.11 -4.46
CA PHE A 162 5.54 3.91 -5.13
C PHE A 162 4.80 2.70 -4.57
N MET A 163 3.49 2.70 -4.73
CA MET A 163 2.61 1.62 -4.30
C MET A 163 1.88 1.03 -5.50
N LEU A 164 1.87 -0.29 -5.60
CA LEU A 164 1.10 -1.06 -6.56
C LEU A 164 -0.05 -1.78 -5.85
N ARG A 165 -1.18 -1.91 -6.55
CA ARG A 165 -2.27 -2.80 -6.15
C ARG A 165 -2.41 -3.91 -7.18
N THR A 166 -2.24 -5.15 -6.75
CA THR A 166 -2.40 -6.34 -7.62
C THR A 166 -3.88 -6.65 -7.83
N GLU A 167 -4.21 -7.40 -8.88
CA GLU A 167 -5.61 -7.81 -9.15
C GLU A 167 -6.17 -8.69 -8.03
N ASN A 168 -5.31 -9.45 -7.34
CA ASN A 168 -5.68 -10.25 -6.17
C ASN A 168 -5.90 -9.42 -4.88
N GLY A 169 -5.67 -8.11 -4.94
CA GLY A 169 -5.82 -7.18 -3.82
C GLY A 169 -4.59 -7.04 -2.93
N GLY A 170 -3.42 -7.50 -3.40
CA GLY A 170 -2.14 -7.27 -2.72
C GLY A 170 -1.77 -5.79 -2.79
N GLU A 171 -1.32 -5.24 -1.67
CA GLU A 171 -0.82 -3.86 -1.59
C GLU A 171 0.69 -3.92 -1.45
N VAL A 172 1.39 -3.45 -2.48
CA VAL A 172 2.83 -3.64 -2.63
C VAL A 172 3.50 -2.28 -2.58
N LEU A 173 4.33 -2.07 -1.57
CA LEU A 173 5.16 -0.89 -1.41
C LEU A 173 6.56 -1.16 -1.96
N VAL A 174 7.02 -0.29 -2.86
CA VAL A 174 8.42 -0.24 -3.30
C VAL A 174 9.04 1.03 -2.75
N HIS A 175 10.05 0.89 -1.90
CA HIS A 175 10.79 2.00 -1.31
C HIS A 175 12.23 1.97 -1.83
N ILE A 176 12.67 3.04 -2.48
CA ILE A 176 13.92 3.11 -3.24
C ILE A 176 14.98 3.79 -2.38
N GLY A 177 15.98 3.03 -1.92
CA GLY A 177 17.01 3.53 -1.00
C GLY A 177 16.50 3.76 0.42
N ILE A 178 17.42 4.13 1.32
CA ILE A 178 17.12 4.55 2.70
C ILE A 178 17.27 6.07 2.79
N ASP A 179 16.38 6.74 3.51
CA ASP A 179 16.32 8.20 3.71
C ASP A 179 16.32 9.06 2.43
N THR A 180 16.02 8.46 1.28
CA THR A 180 15.93 9.13 -0.03
C THR A 180 14.82 10.16 -0.13
N VAL A 181 13.84 10.13 0.78
CA VAL A 181 12.82 11.18 0.91
C VAL A 181 13.44 12.56 1.17
N GLU A 182 14.58 12.63 1.87
CA GLU A 182 15.28 13.87 2.21
C GLU A 182 15.91 14.56 0.99
N LEU A 183 16.07 13.84 -0.12
CA LEU A 183 16.60 14.37 -1.37
C LEU A 183 15.60 15.27 -2.12
N GLY A 184 14.33 15.31 -1.70
CA GLY A 184 13.33 16.19 -2.31
C GLY A 184 13.03 15.89 -3.78
N GLY A 185 13.35 14.68 -4.26
CA GLY A 185 13.20 14.27 -5.67
C GLY A 185 14.46 14.47 -6.52
N ASP A 186 15.55 15.02 -5.96
CA ASP A 186 16.83 15.10 -6.67
C ASP A 186 17.34 13.72 -7.08
N GLY A 187 17.71 13.56 -8.34
CA GLY A 187 18.26 12.31 -8.87
C GLY A 187 17.21 11.27 -9.25
N PHE A 188 15.91 11.59 -9.15
CA PHE A 188 14.83 10.70 -9.56
C PHE A 188 14.11 11.24 -10.80
N THR A 189 13.80 10.35 -11.73
CA THR A 189 12.99 10.64 -12.93
C THR A 189 11.79 9.71 -12.97
N LYS A 190 10.59 10.28 -13.06
CA LYS A 190 9.34 9.52 -13.15
C LYS A 190 9.11 9.03 -14.58
N LEU A 191 8.85 7.73 -14.75
CA LEU A 191 8.58 7.10 -16.06
C LEU A 191 7.13 6.62 -16.22
N ALA A 192 6.41 6.41 -15.12
CA ALA A 192 5.00 6.00 -15.10
C ALA A 192 4.15 6.91 -14.20
N ASN A 193 2.83 6.88 -14.37
CA ASN A 193 1.89 7.73 -13.64
C ASN A 193 0.95 6.93 -12.73
N VAL A 194 0.46 7.60 -11.69
CA VAL A 194 -0.60 7.04 -10.84
C VAL A 194 -1.83 6.72 -11.69
N GLY A 195 -2.40 5.53 -11.48
CA GLY A 195 -3.51 4.99 -12.26
C GLY A 195 -3.10 4.12 -13.45
N ASP A 196 -1.82 4.12 -13.84
CA ASP A 196 -1.34 3.26 -14.92
C ASP A 196 -1.41 1.79 -14.52
N LYS A 197 -1.85 0.95 -15.46
CA LYS A 197 -1.73 -0.50 -15.36
C LYS A 197 -0.36 -0.92 -15.89
N VAL A 198 0.36 -1.70 -15.10
CA VAL A 198 1.73 -2.12 -15.40
C VAL A 198 1.85 -3.63 -15.26
N GLU A 199 2.70 -4.22 -16.11
CA GLU A 199 3.14 -5.60 -16.00
C GLU A 199 4.41 -5.68 -15.13
N ALA A 200 4.70 -6.86 -14.60
CA ALA A 200 5.97 -7.10 -13.91
C ALA A 200 7.15 -6.81 -14.87
N GLY A 201 8.12 -6.01 -14.40
CA GLY A 201 9.26 -5.56 -15.20
C GLY A 201 9.05 -4.26 -15.97
N ALA A 202 7.86 -3.66 -15.94
CA ALA A 202 7.65 -2.33 -16.56
C ALA A 202 8.45 -1.25 -15.80
N PRO A 203 9.15 -0.33 -16.49
CA PRO A 203 9.92 0.73 -15.84
C PRO A 203 9.01 1.78 -15.20
N ILE A 204 9.30 2.16 -13.96
CA ILE A 204 8.47 3.08 -13.15
C ILE A 204 9.21 4.37 -12.82
N ILE A 205 10.44 4.23 -12.30
CA ILE A 205 11.30 5.33 -11.88
C ILE A 205 12.72 5.03 -12.35
N GLU A 206 13.42 6.07 -12.79
CA GLU A 206 14.85 6.03 -13.06
C GLU A 206 15.60 6.84 -11.99
N VAL A 207 16.70 6.30 -11.52
CA VAL A 207 17.53 6.87 -10.45
C VAL A 207 18.93 7.12 -10.99
N ASP A 208 19.39 8.35 -10.86
CA ASP A 208 20.79 8.70 -11.06
C ASP A 208 21.57 8.45 -9.76
N TRP A 209 22.02 7.20 -9.59
CA TRP A 209 22.79 6.79 -8.42
C TRP A 209 24.07 7.62 -8.25
N ALA A 210 24.70 8.08 -9.33
CA ALA A 210 25.92 8.88 -9.26
C ALA A 210 25.64 10.29 -8.72
N ALA A 211 24.48 10.87 -9.05
CA ALA A 211 24.08 12.18 -8.55
C ALA A 211 23.71 12.20 -7.06
N ILE A 212 23.32 11.06 -6.49
CA ILE A 212 22.88 10.94 -5.09
C ILE A 212 23.85 10.14 -4.21
N GLU A 213 24.94 9.64 -4.77
CA GLU A 213 25.98 8.91 -4.04
C GLU A 213 26.55 9.78 -2.91
N GLY A 214 26.70 9.19 -1.71
CA GLY A 214 27.18 9.89 -0.52
C GLY A 214 26.18 10.84 0.16
N ARG A 215 24.99 11.06 -0.42
CA ARG A 215 23.88 11.80 0.22
C ARG A 215 22.85 10.89 0.88
N ILE A 216 22.98 9.57 0.71
CA ILE A 216 22.06 8.56 1.24
C ILE A 216 22.84 7.48 2.02
N PRO A 217 22.25 6.88 3.07
CA PRO A 217 22.88 5.79 3.80
C PRO A 217 23.06 4.51 2.97
N SER A 218 22.10 4.21 2.10
CA SER A 218 22.07 2.97 1.33
C SER A 218 21.17 3.08 0.10
N LYS A 219 21.52 2.36 -0.96
CA LYS A 219 20.72 2.21 -2.20
C LYS A 219 19.75 1.01 -2.15
N GLU A 220 19.77 0.25 -1.05
CA GLU A 220 18.87 -0.90 -0.84
C GLU A 220 17.42 -0.49 -1.13
N THR A 221 16.81 -1.16 -2.10
CA THR A 221 15.45 -0.91 -2.56
C THR A 221 14.58 -2.07 -2.08
N MET A 222 13.60 -1.76 -1.23
CA MET A 222 12.74 -2.74 -0.56
C MET A 222 11.43 -2.89 -1.34
N VAL A 223 10.98 -4.14 -1.48
CA VAL A 223 9.65 -4.50 -1.97
C VAL A 223 8.93 -5.23 -0.85
N MET A 224 7.78 -4.70 -0.42
CA MET A 224 7.01 -5.24 0.70
C MET A 224 5.55 -5.36 0.33
N ILE A 225 4.93 -6.45 0.76
CA ILE A 225 3.47 -6.58 0.76
C ILE A 225 3.00 -6.07 2.12
N THR A 226 2.23 -4.98 2.15
CA THR A 226 1.85 -4.31 3.40
C THR A 226 0.67 -4.99 4.10
N ASN A 227 -0.17 -5.69 3.34
CA ASN A 227 -1.36 -6.39 3.85
C ASN A 227 -1.15 -7.90 4.04
N THR A 228 0.00 -8.29 4.59
CA THR A 228 0.46 -9.69 4.79
C THR A 228 -0.53 -10.61 5.49
N ALA A 229 -1.39 -10.08 6.36
CA ALA A 229 -2.42 -10.87 7.05
C ALA A 229 -3.32 -11.65 6.07
N LYS A 230 -3.53 -11.13 4.85
CA LYS A 230 -4.39 -11.73 3.81
C LYS A 230 -3.63 -12.62 2.82
N PHE A 231 -2.31 -12.71 2.91
CA PHE A 231 -1.46 -13.40 1.93
C PHE A 231 -0.50 -14.40 2.58
N ASN A 232 -0.21 -15.48 1.86
CA ASN A 232 0.92 -16.37 2.12
C ASN A 232 2.05 -15.98 1.17
N ILE A 233 3.21 -15.62 1.71
CA ILE A 233 4.37 -15.16 0.93
C ILE A 233 5.44 -16.26 0.97
N SER A 234 5.98 -16.60 -0.19
CA SER A 234 7.07 -17.55 -0.33
C SER A 234 8.19 -16.88 -1.12
N LYS A 235 9.38 -16.81 -0.52
CA LYS A 235 10.59 -16.24 -1.10
C LYS A 235 11.43 -17.36 -1.71
N ASP A 236 12.04 -17.10 -2.86
CA ASP A 236 12.84 -18.11 -3.57
C ASP A 236 14.21 -18.32 -2.90
N SER A 237 14.67 -17.40 -2.04
CA SER A 237 15.94 -17.50 -1.33
C SER A 237 15.92 -16.68 -0.03
N GLU A 238 16.62 -17.21 0.99
CA GLU A 238 16.89 -16.54 2.28
C GLU A 238 18.35 -16.06 2.37
N SER A 239 19.06 -15.99 1.23
CA SER A 239 20.48 -15.62 1.17
C SER A 239 20.74 -14.62 0.05
N ARG A 240 21.81 -13.83 0.20
CA ARG A 240 22.26 -12.90 -0.84
C ARG A 240 22.60 -13.62 -2.14
N ARG A 241 22.18 -13.03 -3.26
CA ARG A 241 22.50 -13.55 -4.60
C ARG A 241 22.38 -12.47 -5.67
N PRO A 242 23.12 -12.55 -6.78
CA PRO A 242 22.90 -11.66 -7.92
C PRO A 242 21.52 -11.91 -8.56
N VAL A 243 20.87 -10.84 -9.00
CA VAL A 243 19.59 -10.85 -9.73
C VAL A 243 19.61 -9.79 -10.84
N ALA A 244 18.96 -10.09 -11.96
CA ALA A 244 18.60 -9.11 -12.98
C ALA A 244 17.18 -8.56 -12.72
N ALA A 245 16.93 -7.32 -13.14
CA ALA A 245 15.58 -6.76 -13.13
C ALA A 245 14.61 -7.70 -13.89
N GLY A 246 13.48 -8.02 -13.29
CA GLY A 246 12.52 -8.97 -13.87
C GLY A 246 12.78 -10.45 -13.53
N ASP A 247 13.90 -10.80 -12.89
CA ASP A 247 14.10 -12.16 -12.37
C ASP A 247 13.10 -12.46 -11.26
N ARG A 248 12.53 -13.65 -11.28
CA ARG A 248 11.64 -14.11 -10.21
C ARG A 248 12.39 -14.24 -8.88
N VAL A 249 11.75 -13.74 -7.82
CA VAL A 249 12.32 -13.75 -6.47
C VAL A 249 11.34 -14.18 -5.38
N ALA A 250 10.03 -14.04 -5.60
CA ALA A 250 9.03 -14.43 -4.63
C ALA A 250 7.67 -14.71 -5.30
N GLN A 251 6.76 -15.30 -4.54
CA GLN A 251 5.36 -15.47 -4.90
C GLN A 251 4.46 -15.17 -3.69
N ALA A 252 3.26 -14.64 -3.93
CA ALA A 252 2.26 -14.48 -2.88
C ALA A 252 0.90 -15.00 -3.33
N SER A 253 0.24 -15.78 -2.49
CA SER A 253 -1.13 -16.25 -2.74
C SER A 253 -2.07 -15.74 -1.65
N LYS A 254 -3.30 -15.40 -2.05
CA LYS A 254 -4.33 -14.99 -1.11
C LYS A 254 -4.72 -16.17 -0.20
N LYS A 255 -4.88 -15.90 1.10
CA LYS A 255 -5.35 -16.86 2.11
C LYS A 255 -6.84 -17.12 2.00
#